data_AF-A0A957SAK9-F1
#
_entry.id   AF-A0A957SAK9-F1
#
_cell.length_a   1.000
_cell.length_b   1.000
_cell.length_c   1.000
_cell.angle_alpha   90.00
_cell.angle_beta   90.00
_cell.angle_gamma   90.00
#
_symmetry.space_group_name_H-M   'P 1'
#
loop_
_entity.id
_entity.type
_entity.pdbx_description
1 polymer ?
#
loop_
_entity_poly.entity_id
_entity_poly.type
_entity_poly.pdbx_seq_one_letter_code
_entity_poly.pdbx_strand_id
1 'polypeptide(L)'
;HGYGIMQEVKSRTDGRVKLGPGTLYGAIKRLLEQGVLAEQDERLDPALNDERRRYYRLTDFGQKVLRAEAERLARLVKQAQAKQLLPGLSLDLASGGQ
;
A
#
# COMPACT_ATOMS: atom_id res chain seq x y z
N HIS A 1 0.41 9.70 -6.52
CA HIS A 1 0.60 9.34 -7.95
C HIS A 1 1.50 8.11 -8.10
N GLY A 2 1.48 7.45 -9.27
CA GLY A 2 2.17 6.17 -9.49
C GLY A 2 3.67 6.17 -9.19
N TYR A 3 4.42 7.19 -9.63
CA TYR A 3 5.86 7.28 -9.36
C TYR A 3 6.19 7.29 -7.86
N GLY A 4 5.43 8.02 -7.04
CA GLY A 4 5.62 8.04 -5.59
C GLY A 4 5.43 6.67 -4.96
N ILE A 5 4.43 5.90 -5.44
CA ILE A 5 4.20 4.52 -4.98
C ILE A 5 5.41 3.63 -5.30
N MET A 6 6.01 3.75 -6.49
CA MET A 6 7.22 2.96 -6.84
C MET A 6 8.39 3.27 -5.91
N GLN A 7 8.64 4.56 -5.62
CA GLN A 7 9.72 4.99 -4.74
C GLN A 7 9.50 4.51 -3.31
N GLU A 8 8.28 4.64 -2.80
CA GLU A 8 7.91 4.21 -1.45
C GLU A 8 8.09 2.69 -1.28
N VAL A 9 7.61 1.90 -2.24
CA VAL A 9 7.78 0.43 -2.20
C VAL A 9 9.26 0.06 -2.24
N LYS A 10 10.05 0.71 -3.11
CA LYS A 10 11.49 0.48 -3.16
C LYS A 10 12.15 0.82 -1.82
N SER A 11 11.79 1.94 -1.21
CA SER A 11 12.36 2.38 0.07
C SER A 11 12.00 1.45 1.22
N ARG A 12 10.71 1.11 1.40
CA ARG A 12 10.23 0.25 2.50
C ARG A 12 10.73 -1.19 2.44
N THR A 13 11.16 -1.63 1.26
CA THR A 13 11.61 -3.02 1.04
C THR A 13 13.12 -3.11 0.89
N ASP A 14 13.87 -2.05 1.21
CA ASP A 14 15.33 -1.96 1.00
C ASP A 14 15.73 -2.37 -0.43
N GLY A 15 14.89 -1.99 -1.40
CA GLY A 15 15.06 -2.31 -2.82
C GLY A 15 14.82 -3.76 -3.21
N ARG A 16 14.40 -4.64 -2.29
CA ARG A 16 14.08 -6.05 -2.56
C ARG A 16 12.87 -6.18 -3.49
N VAL A 17 11.92 -5.26 -3.39
CA VAL A 17 10.78 -5.17 -4.30
C VAL A 17 10.94 -3.95 -5.20
N LYS A 18 10.93 -4.20 -6.52
CA LYS A 18 10.97 -3.15 -7.54
C LYS A 18 9.74 -3.30 -8.43
N LEU A 19 8.81 -2.37 -8.30
CA LEU A 19 7.65 -2.33 -9.19
C LEU A 19 8.01 -1.59 -10.47
N GLY A 20 8.07 -2.33 -11.58
CA GLY A 20 8.15 -1.71 -12.90
C GLY A 20 6.84 -0.99 -13.25
N PRO A 21 6.85 -0.04 -14.21
CA PRO A 21 5.65 0.71 -14.59
C PRO A 21 4.48 -0.20 -14.98
N GLY A 22 4.71 -1.22 -15.82
CA GLY A 22 3.66 -2.15 -16.25
C GLY A 22 2.99 -2.90 -15.08
N THR A 23 3.79 -3.41 -14.15
CA THR A 23 3.30 -4.13 -12.96
C THR A 23 2.49 -3.20 -12.05
N LEU A 24 3.01 -2.00 -11.80
CA LEU A 24 2.33 -1.03 -10.94
C LEU A 24 1.00 -0.60 -11.56
N TYR A 25 1.01 -0.12 -12.81
CA TYR A 25 -0.22 0.39 -13.44
C TYR A 25 -1.24 -0.72 -13.70
N GLY A 26 -0.78 -1.96 -13.96
CA GLY A 26 -1.66 -3.13 -14.02
C GLY A 26 -2.29 -3.46 -12.66
N ALA A 27 -1.59 -3.25 -11.54
CA ALA A 27 -2.16 -3.40 -10.21
C ALA A 27 -3.15 -2.26 -9.87
N ILE A 28 -2.78 -1.02 -10.16
CA ILE A 28 -3.65 0.15 -9.96
C ILE A 28 -4.96 0.00 -10.75
N LYS A 29 -4.88 -0.39 -12.03
CA LYS A 29 -6.06 -0.60 -12.88
C LYS A 29 -7.02 -1.62 -12.26
N ARG A 30 -6.51 -2.75 -11.79
CA ARG A 30 -7.34 -3.78 -11.11
C ARG A 30 -7.97 -3.25 -9.82
N LEU A 31 -7.22 -2.48 -9.03
CA LEU A 31 -7.75 -1.90 -7.78
C LEU A 31 -8.81 -0.82 -8.03
N LEU A 32 -8.70 -0.07 -9.15
CA LEU A 32 -9.75 0.83 -9.62
C LEU A 32 -10.99 0.07 -10.07
N GLU A 33 -10.83 -0.97 -10.88
CA GLU A 33 -11.94 -1.84 -11.35
C GLU A 33 -12.67 -2.52 -10.20
N GLN A 34 -11.96 -2.86 -9.12
CA GLN A 34 -12.52 -3.43 -7.89
C GLN A 34 -13.14 -2.39 -6.94
N GLY A 35 -13.04 -1.09 -7.25
CA GLY A 35 -13.52 -0.01 -6.40
C GLY A 35 -12.72 0.18 -5.10
N VAL A 36 -11.53 -0.42 -4.99
CA VAL A 36 -10.62 -0.24 -3.84
C VAL A 36 -9.95 1.13 -3.90
N LEU A 37 -9.59 1.56 -5.11
CA LEU A 37 -9.07 2.90 -5.37
C LEU A 37 -10.09 3.74 -6.13
N ALA A 38 -9.95 5.06 -6.01
CA ALA A 38 -10.55 6.04 -6.90
C ALA A 38 -9.47 6.98 -7.43
N GLU A 39 -9.62 7.43 -8.68
CA GLU A 39 -8.81 8.53 -9.21
C GLU A 39 -9.23 9.85 -8.52
N GLN A 40 -8.26 10.73 -8.27
CA GLN A 40 -8.51 12.11 -7.86
C GLN A 40 -8.01 13.06 -8.95
N ASP A 41 -8.88 13.97 -9.37
CA ASP A 41 -8.59 15.02 -10.37
C ASP A 41 -7.77 16.19 -9.82
N GLU A 42 -7.26 16.07 -8.59
CA GLU A 42 -6.65 17.19 -7.89
C GLU A 42 -5.26 17.49 -8.47
N ARG A 43 -5.21 18.53 -9.31
CA ARG A 43 -4.00 19.28 -9.63
C ARG A 43 -3.49 19.91 -8.33
N LEU A 44 -2.63 19.17 -7.62
CA LEU A 44 -2.05 19.63 -6.35
C LEU A 44 -1.12 20.85 -6.51
N ASP A 45 -0.73 21.20 -7.73
CA ASP A 45 -0.01 22.46 -8.02
C ASP A 45 -0.19 22.86 -9.51
N PRO A 46 -0.84 24.01 -9.83
CA PRO A 46 -0.92 24.53 -11.19
C PRO A 46 0.43 24.97 -11.77
N ALA A 47 1.43 25.24 -10.92
CA ALA A 47 2.77 25.67 -11.35
C ALA A 47 3.66 24.49 -11.76
N LEU A 48 3.32 23.27 -11.35
CA LEU A 48 3.91 22.05 -11.89
C LEU A 48 3.20 21.74 -13.20
N ASN A 49 3.80 22.19 -14.31
CA ASN A 49 3.37 21.99 -15.69
C ASN A 49 3.45 20.50 -16.11
N ASP A 50 2.81 19.63 -15.35
CA ASP A 50 2.81 18.18 -15.49
C ASP A 50 1.33 17.74 -15.56
N GLU A 51 0.68 18.13 -16.66
CA GLU A 51 -0.75 17.93 -16.97
C GLU A 51 -1.24 16.46 -16.93
N ARG A 52 -0.40 15.49 -16.52
CA ARG A 52 -0.66 14.06 -16.67
C ARG A 52 -0.50 13.22 -15.40
N ARG A 53 -0.19 13.80 -14.23
CA ARG A 53 -0.07 13.01 -13.00
C ARG A 53 -1.44 12.58 -12.47
N ARG A 54 -1.76 11.29 -12.63
CA ARG A 54 -2.93 10.68 -11.99
C ARG A 54 -2.67 10.45 -10.51
N TYR A 55 -3.57 10.95 -9.67
CA TYR A 55 -3.59 10.72 -8.23
C TYR A 55 -4.65 9.67 -7.91
N TYR A 56 -4.38 8.88 -6.87
CA TYR A 56 -5.24 7.79 -6.45
C TYR A 56 -5.42 7.88 -4.95
N ARG A 57 -6.64 7.63 -4.49
CA ARG A 57 -6.96 7.51 -3.07
C ARG A 57 -7.65 6.18 -2.80
N LEU A 58 -7.57 5.71 -1.56
CA LEU A 58 -8.45 4.63 -1.10
C LEU A 58 -9.89 5.14 -1.03
N THR A 59 -10.82 4.30 -1.45
CA THR A 59 -12.25 4.48 -1.15
C THR A 59 -12.55 3.98 0.26
N ASP A 60 -13.76 4.24 0.77
CA ASP A 60 -14.19 3.66 2.05
C ASP A 60 -14.20 2.13 2.01
N PHE A 61 -14.55 1.56 0.86
CA PHE A 61 -14.43 0.12 0.63
C PHE A 61 -12.95 -0.31 0.66
N GLY A 62 -12.08 0.44 -0.02
CA GLY A 62 -10.64 0.16 -0.02
C GLY A 62 -10.00 0.23 1.35
N GLN A 63 -10.44 1.12 2.22
CA GLN A 63 -9.99 1.18 3.62
C GLN A 63 -10.40 -0.09 4.39
N LYS A 64 -11.61 -0.60 4.19
CA LYS A 64 -12.05 -1.87 4.80
C LYS A 64 -11.25 -3.05 4.27
N VAL A 65 -10.97 -3.08 2.96
CA VAL A 65 -10.13 -4.12 2.33
C VAL A 65 -8.70 -4.08 2.90
N LEU A 66 -8.10 -2.90 3.00
CA LEU A 66 -6.75 -2.73 3.55
C LEU A 66 -6.67 -3.20 5.01
N ARG A 67 -7.67 -2.85 5.84
CA ARG A 67 -7.74 -3.30 7.23
C ARG A 67 -7.82 -4.83 7.32
N ALA A 68 -8.71 -5.45 6.55
CA ALA A 68 -8.87 -6.89 6.55
C ALA A 68 -7.58 -7.62 6.11
N GLU A 69 -6.86 -7.07 5.12
CA GLU A 69 -5.59 -7.64 4.67
C GLU A 69 -4.48 -7.47 5.72
N ALA A 70 -4.40 -6.32 6.38
CA ALA A 70 -3.46 -6.11 7.48
C ALA A 70 -3.70 -7.09 8.63
N GLU A 71 -4.96 -7.30 9.02
CA GLU A 71 -5.33 -8.30 10.03
C GLU A 71 -4.97 -9.73 9.58
N ARG A 72 -5.18 -10.07 8.31
CA ARG A 72 -4.81 -11.38 7.75
C ARG A 72 -3.30 -11.61 7.83
N LEU A 73 -2.50 -10.63 7.43
CA LEU A 73 -1.03 -10.70 7.51
C LEU A 73 -0.55 -10.80 8.96
N ALA A 74 -1.14 -10.03 9.88
CA ALA A 74 -0.82 -10.10 11.31
C ALA A 74 -1.08 -11.50 11.88
N ARG A 75 -2.19 -12.15 11.50
CA ARG A 75 -2.48 -13.54 11.90
C ARG A 75 -1.42 -14.52 11.39
N LEU A 76 -0.96 -14.37 10.15
CA LEU A 76 0.09 -15.23 9.59
C LEU A 76 1.42 -15.06 10.33
N VAL A 77 1.81 -13.82 10.63
CA VAL A 77 3.02 -13.54 11.41
C VAL A 77 2.93 -14.14 12.81
N LYS A 78 1.79 -14.00 13.49
CA LYS A 78 1.54 -14.60 14.81
C LYS A 78 1.66 -16.12 14.78
N GLN A 79 1.17 -16.79 13.72
CA GLN A 79 1.33 -18.23 13.55
C GLN A 79 2.79 -18.63 13.34
N ALA A 80 3.56 -17.87 12.57
CA ALA A 80 5.00 -18.12 12.37
C ALA A 80 5.80 -17.95 13.66
N GLN A 81 5.49 -16.93 14.46
CA GLN A 81 6.07 -16.72 15.80
C GLN A 81 5.73 -17.86 16.75
N ALA A 82 4.48 -18.33 16.79
CA ALA A 82 4.06 -19.46 17.63
C ALA A 82 4.82 -20.76 17.30
N LYS A 83 5.26 -20.92 16.04
CA LYS A 83 6.11 -22.02 15.59
C LYS A 83 7.61 -21.76 15.77
N GLN A 84 7.99 -20.65 16.42
CA GLN A 84 9.37 -20.22 16.64
C GLN A 84 10.19 -20.05 15.34
N LEU A 85 9.53 -19.73 14.23
CA LEU A 85 10.18 -19.55 12.92
C LEU A 85 10.77 -18.15 12.72
N LEU A 86 10.45 -17.21 13.61
CA LEU A 86 10.92 -15.81 13.58
C LEU A 86 11.56 -15.41 14.92
N PRO A 87 12.64 -16.08 15.37
CA PRO A 87 13.33 -15.72 16.61
C PRO A 87 13.98 -14.34 16.44
N GLY A 88 13.38 -13.31 17.02
CA GLY A 88 13.88 -11.93 16.97
C GLY A 88 12.87 -10.88 16.48
N LEU A 89 11.69 -11.30 16.00
CA LEU A 89 10.61 -10.37 15.65
C LEU A 89 9.62 -10.28 16.83
N SER A 90 9.77 -9.26 17.69
CA SER A 90 8.75 -8.87 18.66
C SER A 90 7.88 -7.77 18.06
N LEU A 91 6.62 -8.09 17.72
CA LEU A 91 5.63 -7.09 17.35
C LEU A 91 4.81 -6.75 18.59
N ASP A 92 5.22 -5.72 19.33
CA ASP A 92 4.35 -5.11 20.34
C ASP A 92 3.23 -4.35 19.62
N LEU A 93 2.11 -5.04 19.38
CA LEU A 93 0.90 -4.47 18.78
C LEU A 93 -0.03 -3.82 19.81
N ALA A 94 0.48 -3.48 21.00
CA ALA A 94 -0.29 -2.82 22.05
C ALA A 94 0.28 -1.43 22.37
N SER A 95 0.02 -0.44 21.52
CA SER A 95 -0.04 0.97 21.94
C SER A 95 -0.77 1.79 20.87
N GLY A 96 -2.09 1.94 21.04
CA GLY A 96 -2.91 2.75 20.14
C GLY A 96 -4.39 2.74 20.50
N GLY A 97 -4.71 2.66 21.79
CA GLY A 97 -6.00 3.04 22.32
C GLY A 97 -5.80 4.27 23.19
N GLN A 98 -6.24 5.42 22.70
CA GLN A 98 -6.91 6.48 23.46
C GLN A 98 -7.97 7.07 22.53
#